data_AF-C7P3L4-F1
#
_entry.id   AF-C7P3L4-F1
#
_cell.length_a   1.000
_cell.length_b   1.000
_cell.length_c   1.000
_cell.angle_alpha   90.00
_cell.angle_beta   90.00
_cell.angle_gamma   90.00
#
_symmetry.space_group_name_H-M   'P 1'
#
loop_
_entity.id
_entity.type
_entity.pdbx_description
1 polymer ?
#
loop_
_entity_poly.entity_id
_entity_poly.type
_entity_poly.pdbx_seq_one_letter_code
_entity_poly.pdbx_strand_id
1 'polypeptide(L)'
;MANENPSVSQDWIKSKLQRLRDSSIDLWNVAPDVTNEFSSWSALKLILLAATVDMYTNIIPKHREHFYYIDALAGSGISAFPEDDEYFVGSPIIAATMAHDSFDRMYFIEKDGEKANALRERLNHVEDELSKDLNCDDYRILQENSNEVMGDILEEIRRESLYQGESVNTLSFIDNQGLDIHHSGLV
;
A
#
# COMPACT_ATOMS: atom_id res chain seq x y z
N MET A 1 31.24 2.74 -8.57
CA MET A 1 30.51 1.59 -8.02
C MET A 1 30.90 1.50 -6.55
N ALA A 2 29.99 1.89 -5.65
CA ALA A 2 30.27 1.84 -4.22
C ALA A 2 30.12 0.38 -3.75
N ASN A 3 31.16 -0.15 -3.11
CA ASN A 3 31.10 -1.41 -2.37
C ASN A 3 30.26 -1.16 -1.12
N GLU A 4 28.97 -1.47 -1.17
CA GLU A 4 28.14 -1.47 0.03
C GLU A 4 28.59 -2.61 0.95
N ASN A 5 28.85 -2.26 2.21
CA ASN A 5 29.23 -3.22 3.23
C ASN A 5 28.02 -4.16 3.51
N PRO A 6 28.16 -5.49 3.35
CA PRO A 6 27.05 -6.43 3.51
C PRO A 6 26.31 -6.31 4.85
N SER A 7 27.01 -5.93 5.93
CA SER A 7 26.37 -5.73 7.25
C SER A 7 25.41 -4.54 7.25
N VAL A 8 25.78 -3.45 6.58
CA VAL A 8 24.96 -2.23 6.50
C VAL A 8 23.70 -2.48 5.68
N SER A 9 23.80 -3.27 4.60
CA SER A 9 22.65 -3.68 3.79
C SER A 9 21.68 -4.56 4.57
N GLN A 10 22.20 -5.53 5.35
CA GLN A 10 21.39 -6.39 6.21
C GLN A 10 20.69 -5.63 7.33
N ASP A 11 21.39 -4.71 7.99
CA ASP A 11 20.81 -3.89 9.06
C ASP A 11 19.73 -2.95 8.52
N TRP A 12 19.94 -2.39 7.32
CA TRP A 12 18.92 -1.60 6.63
C TRP A 12 17.66 -2.41 6.34
N ILE A 13 17.79 -3.61 5.76
CA ILE A 13 16.65 -4.52 5.48
C ILE A 13 15.90 -4.86 6.77
N LYS A 14 16.63 -5.23 7.84
CA LYS A 14 16.01 -5.54 9.15
C LYS A 14 15.24 -4.36 9.72
N SER A 15 15.78 -3.15 9.63
CA SER A 15 15.09 -1.94 10.11
C SER A 15 13.79 -1.68 9.34
N LYS A 16 13.76 -1.95 8.03
CA LYS A 16 12.56 -1.81 7.20
C LYS A 16 11.55 -2.90 7.52
N LEU A 17 11.98 -4.15 7.69
CA LEU A 17 11.12 -5.24 8.14
C LEU A 17 10.47 -4.95 9.49
N GLN A 18 11.23 -4.39 10.45
CA GLN A 18 10.67 -3.98 11.74
C GLN A 18 9.54 -2.96 11.56
N ARG A 19 9.75 -1.92 10.72
CA ARG A 19 8.70 -0.94 10.41
C ARG A 19 7.45 -1.57 9.80
N LEU A 20 7.59 -2.65 9.02
CA LEU A 20 6.44 -3.37 8.48
C LEU A 20 5.68 -4.18 9.54
N ARG A 21 6.31 -4.49 10.66
CA ARG A 21 5.70 -5.20 11.81
C ARG A 21 5.14 -4.24 12.85
N ASP A 22 5.58 -2.99 12.84
CA ASP A 22 5.09 -1.98 13.78
C ASP A 22 3.57 -1.80 13.58
N SER A 23 2.81 -1.91 14.67
CA SER A 23 1.33 -1.86 14.68
C SER A 23 0.63 -3.00 13.90
N SER A 24 1.34 -3.98 13.31
CA SER A 24 0.70 -5.03 12.50
C SER A 24 -0.21 -5.94 13.33
N ILE A 25 0.18 -6.24 14.58
CA ILE A 25 -0.63 -7.03 15.52
C ILE A 25 -1.88 -6.25 15.94
N ASP A 26 -1.75 -4.97 16.25
CA ASP A 26 -2.90 -4.12 16.62
C ASP A 26 -3.91 -4.07 15.47
N LEU A 27 -3.43 -3.86 14.24
CA LEU A 27 -4.26 -3.86 13.04
C LEU A 27 -4.83 -5.23 12.69
N TRP A 28 -4.10 -6.32 12.99
CA TRP A 28 -4.63 -7.67 12.86
C TRP A 28 -5.82 -7.89 13.81
N ASN A 29 -5.72 -7.44 15.07
CA ASN A 29 -6.79 -7.56 16.07
C ASN A 29 -8.10 -6.84 15.70
N VAL A 30 -8.04 -5.82 14.83
CA VAL A 30 -9.23 -5.10 14.34
C VAL A 30 -10.15 -6.02 13.55
N ALA A 31 -9.57 -6.84 12.67
CA ALA A 31 -10.27 -7.80 11.83
C ALA A 31 -9.48 -9.11 11.80
N PRO A 32 -9.55 -9.91 12.88
CA PRO A 32 -8.82 -11.17 12.95
C PRO A 32 -9.33 -12.10 11.83
N ASP A 33 -8.45 -12.97 11.34
CA ASP A 33 -8.72 -13.95 10.28
C ASP A 33 -8.85 -13.41 8.85
N VAL A 34 -8.92 -12.09 8.63
CA VAL A 34 -8.95 -11.50 7.28
C VAL A 34 -7.58 -10.93 6.90
N THR A 35 -6.70 -11.79 6.39
CA THR A 35 -5.32 -11.44 6.00
C THR A 35 -5.01 -11.78 4.55
N ASN A 36 -4.00 -11.11 3.99
CA ASN A 36 -3.37 -11.52 2.74
C ASN A 36 -2.36 -12.65 3.00
N GLU A 37 -2.12 -13.49 2.01
CA GLU A 37 -1.03 -14.47 2.06
C GLU A 37 0.32 -13.76 1.96
N PHE A 38 1.25 -14.09 2.86
CA PHE A 38 2.60 -13.53 2.86
C PHE A 38 3.62 -14.56 2.39
N SER A 39 4.49 -14.15 1.48
CA SER A 39 5.67 -14.90 1.06
C SER A 39 6.93 -14.04 1.23
N SER A 40 8.11 -14.63 1.11
CA SER A 40 9.36 -13.87 1.12
C SER A 40 9.42 -12.79 0.02
N TRP A 41 8.73 -12.99 -1.11
CA TRP A 41 8.62 -11.97 -2.16
C TRP A 41 7.69 -10.83 -1.75
N SER A 42 6.63 -11.13 -0.99
CA SER A 42 5.76 -10.11 -0.38
C SER A 42 6.59 -9.17 0.50
N ALA A 43 7.46 -9.72 1.36
CA ALA A 43 8.35 -8.91 2.20
C ALA A 43 9.24 -7.95 1.37
N LEU A 44 9.89 -8.46 0.33
CA LEU A 44 10.79 -7.65 -0.51
C LEU A 44 10.04 -6.50 -1.21
N LYS A 45 8.87 -6.79 -1.79
CA LYS A 45 8.05 -5.75 -2.45
C LYS A 45 7.60 -4.68 -1.48
N LEU A 46 7.17 -5.06 -0.28
CA LEU A 46 6.71 -4.09 0.72
C LEU A 46 7.85 -3.23 1.27
N ILE A 47 9.05 -3.79 1.44
CA ILE A 47 10.26 -3.00 1.76
C ILE A 47 10.55 -1.99 0.65
N LEU A 48 10.51 -2.44 -0.61
CA LEU A 48 10.73 -1.55 -1.77
C LEU A 48 9.65 -0.47 -1.84
N LEU A 49 8.39 -0.82 -1.62
CA LEU A 49 7.28 0.12 -1.61
C LEU A 49 7.45 1.15 -0.49
N ALA A 50 7.78 0.73 0.73
CA ALA A 50 8.01 1.64 1.85
C ALA A 50 9.15 2.63 1.57
N ALA A 51 10.25 2.18 0.95
CA ALA A 51 11.33 3.07 0.51
C ALA A 51 10.90 3.99 -0.64
N THR A 52 10.10 3.48 -1.58
CA THR A 52 9.60 4.23 -2.73
C THR A 52 8.62 5.31 -2.31
N VAL A 53 7.68 5.00 -1.43
CA VAL A 53 6.67 5.94 -0.90
C VAL A 53 7.35 7.11 -0.19
N ASP A 54 8.27 6.83 0.74
CA ASP A 54 9.04 7.85 1.46
C ASP A 54 9.85 8.75 0.50
N MET A 55 10.57 8.16 -0.46
CA MET A 55 11.34 8.91 -1.44
C MET A 55 10.45 9.72 -2.40
N TYR A 56 9.40 9.10 -2.93
CA TYR A 56 8.49 9.70 -3.89
C TYR A 56 7.81 10.92 -3.30
N THR A 57 7.22 10.76 -2.11
CA THR A 57 6.49 11.85 -1.42
C THR A 57 7.41 12.96 -0.92
N ASN A 58 8.70 12.71 -0.68
CA ASN A 58 9.65 13.79 -0.41
C ASN A 58 10.03 14.59 -1.67
N ILE A 59 9.99 13.98 -2.86
CA ILE A 59 10.46 14.61 -4.11
C ILE A 59 9.31 15.25 -4.89
N ILE A 60 8.21 14.52 -5.07
CA ILE A 60 7.15 14.91 -6.00
C ILE A 60 6.46 16.25 -5.67
N PRO A 61 6.25 16.66 -4.39
CA PRO A 61 5.57 17.92 -4.08
C PRO A 61 6.39 19.15 -4.50
N LYS A 62 7.70 18.99 -4.74
CA LYS A 62 8.59 20.05 -5.26
C LYS A 62 8.41 20.28 -6.76
N HIS A 63 7.68 19.41 -7.44
CA HIS A 63 7.55 19.37 -8.90
C HIS A 63 6.11 19.30 -9.40
N ARG A 64 5.15 18.96 -8.52
CA ARG A 64 3.74 18.73 -8.83
C ARG A 64 2.91 19.29 -7.71
N GLU A 65 1.77 19.86 -8.07
CA GLU A 65 0.84 20.45 -7.11
C GLU A 65 -0.01 19.37 -6.45
N HIS A 66 -0.41 18.34 -7.22
CA HIS A 66 -1.11 17.19 -6.67
C HIS A 66 -0.42 15.87 -7.02
N PHE A 67 -0.47 14.94 -6.07
CA PHE A 67 0.05 13.60 -6.23
C PHE A 67 -0.80 12.57 -5.49
N TYR A 68 -1.11 11.51 -6.21
CA TYR A 68 -2.05 10.48 -5.78
C TYR A 68 -1.36 9.13 -5.61
N TYR A 69 -1.92 8.30 -4.75
CA TYR A 69 -1.55 6.89 -4.65
C TYR A 69 -2.68 6.01 -5.17
N ILE A 70 -2.35 4.98 -5.96
CA ILE A 70 -3.31 3.97 -6.39
C ILE A 70 -2.76 2.59 -6.05
N ASP A 71 -3.48 1.83 -5.25
CA ASP A 71 -3.25 0.40 -5.03
C ASP A 71 -4.31 -0.40 -5.80
N ALA A 72 -3.90 -1.10 -6.85
CA ALA A 72 -4.81 -1.82 -7.72
C ALA A 72 -5.30 -3.14 -7.14
N LEU A 73 -4.64 -3.66 -6.11
CA LEU A 73 -4.91 -4.97 -5.48
C LEU A 73 -4.60 -4.85 -3.99
N ALA A 74 -5.38 -4.00 -3.31
CA ALA A 74 -5.08 -3.50 -1.97
C ALA A 74 -5.11 -4.59 -0.87
N GLY A 75 -5.88 -5.65 -1.09
CA GLY A 75 -6.07 -6.70 -0.09
C GLY A 75 -6.69 -6.15 1.19
N SER A 76 -6.42 -6.83 2.31
CA SER A 76 -7.00 -6.44 3.60
C SER A 76 -6.16 -5.43 4.39
N GLY A 77 -4.99 -5.01 3.86
CA GLY A 77 -4.05 -4.14 4.58
C GLY A 77 -3.14 -4.83 5.60
N ILE A 78 -3.35 -6.13 5.89
CA ILE A 78 -2.44 -6.95 6.71
C ILE A 78 -2.17 -8.26 5.99
N SER A 79 -0.92 -8.69 6.00
CA SER A 79 -0.49 -10.00 5.51
C SER A 79 -0.01 -10.87 6.67
N ALA A 80 -0.39 -12.14 6.66
CA ALA A 80 0.05 -13.11 7.66
C ALA A 80 1.09 -14.05 7.06
N PHE A 81 2.16 -14.32 7.81
CA PHE A 81 3.11 -15.39 7.55
C PHE A 81 2.78 -16.56 8.48
N PRO A 82 1.99 -17.56 8.00
CA PRO A 82 1.37 -18.54 8.89
C PRO A 82 2.35 -19.46 9.61
N GLU A 83 3.55 -19.64 9.06
CA GLU A 83 4.57 -20.54 9.63
C GLU A 83 5.09 -20.05 10.99
N ASP A 84 5.14 -18.73 11.21
CA ASP A 84 5.77 -18.11 12.38
C ASP A 84 4.82 -17.20 13.20
N ASP A 85 3.51 -17.21 12.90
CA ASP A 85 2.52 -16.31 13.51
C ASP A 85 2.95 -14.81 13.43
N GLU A 86 3.55 -14.45 12.30
CA GLU A 86 4.04 -13.09 12.05
C GLU A 86 3.09 -12.31 11.13
N TYR A 87 2.86 -11.05 11.46
CA TYR A 87 1.99 -10.14 10.70
C TYR A 87 2.77 -8.95 10.16
N PHE A 88 2.44 -8.55 8.94
CA PHE A 88 3.06 -7.44 8.24
C PHE A 88 2.00 -6.49 7.67
N VAL A 89 2.24 -5.20 7.80
CA VAL A 89 1.41 -4.16 7.17
C VAL A 89 1.53 -4.24 5.65
N GLY A 90 0.37 -4.26 4.98
CA GLY A 90 0.26 -4.31 3.52
C GLY A 90 0.45 -2.94 2.87
N SER A 91 0.44 -2.92 1.54
CA SER A 91 0.67 -1.71 0.73
C SER A 91 -0.24 -0.52 1.07
N PRO A 92 -1.54 -0.69 1.39
CA PRO A 92 -2.37 0.45 1.80
C PRO A 92 -1.90 1.13 3.08
N ILE A 93 -1.56 0.33 4.10
CA ILE A 93 -1.08 0.84 5.39
C ILE A 93 0.30 1.46 5.25
N ILE A 94 1.16 0.90 4.40
CA ILE A 94 2.47 1.49 4.09
C ILE A 94 2.30 2.87 3.47
N ALA A 95 1.47 3.01 2.44
CA ALA A 95 1.20 4.30 1.81
C ALA A 95 0.65 5.32 2.82
N ALA A 96 -0.32 4.90 3.62
CA ALA A 96 -0.98 5.74 4.62
C ALA A 96 -0.06 6.18 5.77
N THR A 97 0.91 5.37 6.18
CA THR A 97 1.68 5.62 7.42
C THR A 97 3.16 5.90 7.21
N MET A 98 3.68 5.71 6.00
CA MET A 98 5.12 5.82 5.71
C MET A 98 5.47 6.83 4.62
N ALA A 99 4.50 7.59 4.13
CA ALA A 99 4.78 8.76 3.30
C ALA A 99 5.49 9.86 4.10
N HIS A 100 6.31 10.63 3.39
CA HIS A 100 7.03 11.78 3.92
C HIS A 100 6.11 13.02 3.97
N ASP A 101 5.45 13.29 2.84
CA ASP A 101 4.42 14.30 2.69
C ASP A 101 3.10 13.60 2.31
N SER A 102 1.97 14.15 2.78
CA SER A 102 0.65 13.57 2.57
C SER A 102 0.24 13.54 1.10
N PHE A 103 -0.31 12.42 0.63
CA PHE A 103 -0.96 12.36 -0.68
C PHE A 103 -2.28 13.13 -0.66
N ASP A 104 -2.65 13.78 -1.76
CA ASP A 104 -3.95 14.46 -1.85
C ASP A 104 -5.12 13.47 -1.75
N ARG A 105 -4.96 12.29 -2.39
CA ARG A 105 -5.89 11.17 -2.23
C ARG A 105 -5.21 9.83 -2.49
N MET A 106 -5.62 8.82 -1.73
CA MET A 106 -5.27 7.42 -1.98
C MET A 106 -6.49 6.63 -2.49
N TYR A 107 -6.28 5.78 -3.48
CA TYR A 107 -7.30 4.86 -4.00
C TYR A 107 -6.87 3.43 -3.74
N PHE A 108 -7.68 2.68 -3.01
CA PHE A 108 -7.45 1.27 -2.69
C PHE A 108 -8.53 0.42 -3.36
N ILE A 109 -8.14 -0.40 -4.34
CA ILE A 109 -9.07 -1.25 -5.07
C ILE A 109 -8.94 -2.68 -4.57
N GLU A 110 -10.05 -3.27 -4.13
CA GLU A 110 -10.10 -4.66 -3.68
C GLU A 110 -11.44 -5.29 -4.06
N LYS A 111 -11.41 -6.40 -4.80
CA LYS A 111 -12.62 -7.05 -5.30
C LYS A 111 -13.34 -7.84 -4.22
N ASP A 112 -12.58 -8.44 -3.30
CA ASP A 112 -13.10 -9.22 -2.19
C ASP A 112 -13.69 -8.29 -1.11
N GLY A 113 -14.99 -8.46 -0.82
CA GLY A 113 -15.71 -7.60 0.11
C GLY A 113 -15.25 -7.72 1.56
N GLU A 114 -14.82 -8.91 1.99
CA GLU A 114 -14.33 -9.12 3.36
C GLU A 114 -12.98 -8.42 3.54
N LYS A 115 -12.07 -8.57 2.56
CA LYS A 115 -10.78 -7.85 2.57
C LYS A 115 -10.96 -6.34 2.49
N ALA A 116 -11.81 -5.85 1.60
CA ALA A 116 -12.10 -4.42 1.49
C ALA A 116 -12.68 -3.84 2.80
N ASN A 117 -13.55 -4.59 3.48
CA ASN A 117 -14.09 -4.16 4.78
C ASN A 117 -13.03 -4.18 5.88
N ALA A 118 -12.22 -5.24 5.97
CA ALA A 118 -11.12 -5.32 6.93
C ALA A 118 -10.11 -4.17 6.73
N LEU A 119 -9.79 -3.83 5.47
CA LEU A 119 -8.94 -2.68 5.17
C LEU A 119 -9.55 -1.36 5.68
N ARG A 120 -10.85 -1.17 5.52
CA ARG A 120 -11.57 0.02 6.00
C ARG A 120 -11.49 0.17 7.51
N GLU A 121 -11.81 -0.90 8.23
CA GLU A 121 -11.77 -0.90 9.70
C GLU A 121 -10.36 -0.63 10.21
N ARG A 122 -9.34 -1.20 9.56
CA ARG A 122 -7.93 -0.96 9.90
C ARG A 122 -7.49 0.47 9.64
N LEU A 123 -7.84 1.07 8.51
CA LEU A 123 -7.50 2.47 8.22
C LEU A 123 -8.18 3.43 9.20
N ASN A 124 -9.45 3.18 9.54
CA ASN A 124 -10.13 3.94 10.60
C ASN A 124 -9.41 3.80 11.94
N HIS A 125 -8.98 2.58 12.31
CA HIS A 125 -8.24 2.37 13.56
C HIS A 125 -6.85 3.07 13.57
N VAL A 126 -6.17 3.16 12.42
CA VAL A 126 -4.94 3.96 12.31
C VAL A 126 -5.22 5.43 12.62
N GLU A 127 -6.27 5.99 12.01
CA GLU A 127 -6.67 7.39 12.16
C GLU A 127 -7.13 7.70 13.60
N ASP A 128 -7.99 6.86 14.17
CA ASP A 128 -8.65 7.11 15.44
C ASP A 128 -7.81 6.74 16.67
N GLU A 129 -7.16 5.57 16.66
CA GLU A 129 -6.63 4.95 17.87
C GLU A 129 -5.10 4.93 17.94
N LEU A 130 -4.41 4.82 16.80
CA LEU A 130 -2.95 4.80 16.78
C LEU A 130 -2.33 6.20 16.83
N SER A 131 -3.14 7.26 16.87
CA SER A 131 -2.71 8.67 16.85
C SER A 131 -1.68 8.95 15.74
N LYS A 132 -1.78 8.21 14.64
CA LYS A 132 -1.01 8.42 13.43
C LYS A 132 -1.94 9.13 12.48
N ASP A 133 -1.74 10.42 12.29
CA ASP A 133 -2.37 11.13 11.18
C ASP A 133 -2.06 10.32 9.91
N LEU A 134 -3.11 9.96 9.17
CA LEU A 134 -2.90 9.37 7.86
C LEU A 134 -2.14 10.39 7.02
N ASN A 135 -1.10 9.94 6.32
CA ASN A 135 -0.37 10.78 5.37
C ASN A 135 -1.16 10.89 4.06
N CYS A 136 -2.43 11.26 4.18
CA CYS A 136 -3.31 11.62 3.09
C CYS A 136 -4.39 12.60 3.56
N ASP A 137 -4.82 13.47 2.65
CA ASP A 137 -5.96 14.34 2.90
C ASP A 137 -7.30 13.58 2.73
N ASP A 138 -7.31 12.54 1.90
CA ASP A 138 -8.47 11.70 1.62
C ASP A 138 -8.05 10.27 1.19
N TYR A 139 -8.91 9.28 1.40
CA TYR A 139 -8.74 7.94 0.84
C TYR A 139 -10.07 7.28 0.47
N ARG A 140 -10.04 6.45 -0.58
CA ARG A 140 -11.22 5.72 -1.08
C ARG A 140 -10.91 4.24 -1.22
N ILE A 141 -11.74 3.42 -0.58
CA ILE A 141 -11.72 1.95 -0.76
C ILE A 141 -12.84 1.59 -1.74
N LEU A 142 -12.46 1.05 -2.88
CA LEU A 142 -13.35 0.67 -3.99
C LEU A 142 -13.47 -0.84 -4.03
N GLN A 143 -14.67 -1.35 -3.70
CA GLN A 143 -14.96 -2.79 -3.71
C GLN A 143 -15.27 -3.28 -5.12
N GLU A 144 -14.29 -3.22 -6.02
CA GLU A 144 -14.49 -3.43 -7.47
C GLU A 144 -13.33 -4.19 -8.12
N ASN A 145 -13.51 -4.60 -9.38
CA ASN A 145 -12.44 -5.12 -10.21
C ASN A 145 -11.55 -3.97 -10.70
N SER A 146 -10.24 -4.03 -10.44
CA SER A 146 -9.32 -2.96 -10.83
C SER A 146 -9.25 -2.72 -12.34
N ASN A 147 -9.47 -3.75 -13.16
CA ASN A 147 -9.53 -3.58 -14.62
C ASN A 147 -10.75 -2.76 -15.08
N GLU A 148 -11.80 -2.69 -14.27
CA GLU A 148 -13.04 -1.99 -14.59
C GLU A 148 -13.00 -0.53 -14.10
N VAL A 149 -12.49 -0.30 -12.88
CA VAL A 149 -12.56 1.01 -12.21
C VAL A 149 -11.34 1.92 -12.46
N MET A 150 -10.20 1.37 -12.91
CA MET A 150 -8.96 2.16 -13.09
C MET A 150 -9.14 3.35 -14.06
N GLY A 151 -9.91 3.15 -15.14
CA GLY A 151 -10.18 4.22 -16.11
C GLY A 151 -10.92 5.40 -15.48
N ASP A 152 -11.92 5.11 -14.64
CA ASP A 152 -12.72 6.14 -13.98
C ASP A 152 -11.91 6.94 -12.95
N ILE A 153 -11.02 6.26 -12.21
CA ILE A 153 -10.10 6.93 -11.26
C ILE A 153 -9.16 7.89 -12.01
N LEU A 154 -8.58 7.45 -13.12
CA LEU A 154 -7.67 8.29 -13.90
C LEU A 154 -8.39 9.49 -14.53
N GLU A 155 -9.62 9.31 -15.00
CA GLU A 155 -10.44 10.41 -15.50
C GLU A 155 -10.88 11.37 -14.38
N GLU A 156 -11.14 10.87 -13.16
CA GLU A 156 -11.38 11.70 -11.97
C GLU A 156 -10.16 12.59 -11.66
N ILE A 157 -8.98 11.99 -11.51
CA ILE A 157 -7.70 12.71 -11.27
C ILE A 157 -7.43 13.74 -12.37
N ARG A 158 -7.59 13.33 -13.63
CA ARG A 158 -7.37 14.21 -14.79
C ARG A 158 -8.33 15.40 -14.76
N ARG A 159 -9.60 15.17 -14.40
CA ARG A 159 -10.61 16.21 -14.35
C ARG A 159 -10.32 17.22 -13.24
N GLU A 160 -9.90 16.76 -12.06
CA GLU A 160 -9.45 17.63 -10.96
C GLU A 160 -8.29 18.54 -11.42
N SER A 161 -7.25 17.93 -12.01
CA SER A 161 -6.10 18.64 -12.61
C SER A 161 -6.51 19.72 -13.61
N LEU A 162 -7.38 19.38 -14.56
CA LEU A 162 -7.82 20.30 -15.62
C LEU A 162 -8.65 21.46 -15.10
N TYR A 163 -9.45 21.23 -14.05
CA TYR A 163 -10.24 22.30 -13.43
C TYR A 163 -9.38 23.30 -12.69
N GLN A 164 -8.32 22.85 -12.03
CA GLN A 164 -7.43 23.71 -11.27
C GLN A 164 -6.31 24.33 -12.12
N GLY A 165 -6.03 23.74 -13.30
CA GLY A 165 -4.89 24.13 -14.13
C GLY A 165 -3.56 23.66 -13.56
N GLU A 166 -3.61 22.67 -12.66
CA GLU A 166 -2.52 22.23 -11.80
C GLU A 166 -1.89 20.92 -12.31
N SER A 167 -0.60 20.75 -12.05
CA SER A 167 0.17 19.59 -12.50
C SER A 167 0.04 18.41 -11.55
N VAL A 168 -0.32 17.24 -12.08
CA VAL A 168 -0.60 16.03 -11.26
C VAL A 168 0.37 14.89 -11.50
N ASN A 169 0.58 14.03 -10.51
CA ASN A 169 1.33 12.78 -10.66
C ASN A 169 0.68 11.65 -9.86
N THR A 170 1.02 10.40 -10.18
CA THR A 170 0.44 9.24 -9.52
C THR A 170 1.51 8.18 -9.32
N LEU A 171 1.60 7.67 -8.10
CA LEU A 171 2.31 6.44 -7.79
C LEU A 171 1.31 5.29 -7.75
N SER A 172 1.48 4.31 -8.65
CA SER A 172 0.62 3.13 -8.71
C SER A 172 1.37 1.87 -8.27
N PHE A 173 0.75 1.09 -7.39
CA PHE A 173 1.20 -0.23 -6.99
C PHE A 173 0.26 -1.30 -7.56
N ILE A 174 0.84 -2.29 -8.26
CA ILE A 174 0.11 -3.37 -8.91
C ILE A 174 0.79 -4.68 -8.51
N ASP A 175 0.12 -5.48 -7.69
CA ASP A 175 0.65 -6.72 -7.15
C ASP A 175 -0.25 -7.91 -7.48
N ASN A 176 0.00 -8.55 -8.62
CA ASN A 176 -0.79 -9.68 -9.10
C ASN A 176 -0.44 -11.02 -8.43
N GLN A 177 0.29 -11.03 -7.31
CA GLN A 177 0.56 -12.27 -6.59
C GLN A 177 -0.73 -12.96 -6.14
N GLY A 178 -0.77 -14.28 -6.30
CA GLY A 178 -1.96 -15.09 -6.01
C GLY A 178 -3.01 -15.11 -7.14
N LEU A 179 -2.82 -14.31 -8.20
CA LEU A 179 -3.59 -14.40 -9.45
C LEU A 179 -2.95 -15.37 -10.46
N ASP A 180 -2.13 -16.31 -9.97
CA ASP A 180 -1.43 -17.27 -10.82
C ASP A 180 -2.43 -18.01 -11.72
N ILE A 181 -2.18 -17.94 -13.02
CA ILE A 181 -2.93 -18.70 -14.00
C ILE A 181 -2.52 -20.16 -13.79
N HIS A 182 -3.37 -20.94 -13.10
CA HIS A 182 -3.25 -22.38 -13.15
C HIS A 182 -3.46 -22.82 -14.61
N HIS A 183 -2.37 -23.04 -15.35
CA HIS A 183 -2.40 -23.79 -16.60
C HIS A 183 -2.79 -25.23 -16.27
N SER A 184 -4.08 -25.47 -16.07
CA SER A 184 -4.66 -26.81 -16.09
C SER A 184 -4.75 -27.24 -17.56
N GLY A 185 -3.65 -27.79 -18.06
CA GLY A 185 -3.60 -28.48 -19.35
C GLY A 185 -2.42 -28.07 -20.22
N LEU A 186 -1.53 -29.04 -20.44
CA LEU A 186 -0.36 -29.16 -21.33
C LEU A 186 0.86 -29.51 -20.44
N VAL A 187 1.23 -30.75 -20.17
CA VAL A 187 1.13 -32.05 -20.90
C VAL A 187 1.01 -33.17 -19.86
#